data_AF-A0A1G6M7C0-F1
#
_entry.id   AF-A0A1G6M7C0-F1
#
_cell.length_a   1.000
_cell.length_b   1.000
_cell.length_c   1.000
_cell.angle_alpha   90.00
_cell.angle_beta   90.00
_cell.angle_gamma   90.00
#
_symmetry.space_group_name_H-M   'P 1'
#
loop_
_entity.id
_entity.type
_entity.pdbx_description
1 polymer ?
#
loop_
_entity_poly.entity_id
_entity_poly.type
_entity_poly.pdbx_seq_one_letter_code
_entity_poly.pdbx_strand_id
1 'polypeptide(L)'
;MTQSIVHTEHTLANKPKMQSQTVQAEQSDMPDQIQNQMQDQKAQAVALPKHSHLEDAMAMIIGTFLISFAMLLMQQAHTLTGGTAGFALLVHYVTGIKFGIVFFITNIPFYYLAYKRLGLQMVIKTIIAVALLSVMVELHPHFIHVDGITPVYGTVLANVLIGVGFLILFRHRSSLGGFNLLALYLQERYGIPAGKVQMALDICILLASTMYISLPLLAISILGAIILNLILTINHRPDRYVV
;
A
#
# COMPACT_ATOMS: atom_id res chain seq x y z
N MET A 1 53.25 -13.19 53.73
CA MET A 1 52.67 -12.03 53.05
C MET A 1 52.76 -12.35 51.56
N THR A 2 51.72 -12.68 50.80
CA THR A 2 50.33 -12.20 50.82
C THR A 2 49.48 -13.24 50.07
N GLN A 3 48.36 -13.65 50.67
CA GLN A 3 47.29 -14.45 50.06
C GLN A 3 46.39 -13.59 49.17
N SER A 4 45.57 -14.25 48.34
CA SER A 4 44.46 -13.70 47.54
C SER A 4 44.95 -13.07 46.23
N ILE A 5 44.63 -13.59 45.05
CA ILE A 5 43.27 -13.61 44.46
C ILE A 5 43.18 -14.81 43.50
N VAL A 6 42.46 -15.86 43.89
CA VAL A 6 41.94 -16.90 43.00
C VAL A 6 40.52 -17.20 43.46
N HIS A 7 39.58 -16.26 43.30
CA HIS A 7 38.16 -16.59 43.49
C HIS A 7 37.17 -15.52 43.01
N THR A 8 37.10 -15.18 41.71
CA THR A 8 35.91 -14.44 41.21
C THR A 8 35.67 -14.59 39.70
N GLU A 9 35.49 -15.79 39.16
CA GLU A 9 34.98 -15.92 37.77
C GLU A 9 33.91 -17.00 37.54
N HIS A 10 33.36 -17.64 38.60
CA HIS A 10 32.36 -18.70 38.41
C HIS A 10 30.90 -18.34 38.72
N THR A 11 30.58 -17.07 38.98
CA THR A 11 29.23 -16.71 39.49
C THR A 11 28.52 -15.61 38.69
N LEU A 12 28.53 -15.65 37.35
CA LEU A 12 27.69 -14.75 36.53
C LEU A 12 26.96 -15.41 35.35
N ALA A 13 27.14 -16.71 35.10
CA ALA A 13 26.58 -17.39 33.93
C ALA A 13 25.17 -18.02 34.12
N ASN A 14 24.49 -17.83 35.27
CA ASN A 14 23.25 -18.57 35.57
C ASN A 14 22.03 -17.75 36.02
N LYS A 15 22.10 -16.41 36.04
CA LYS A 15 20.95 -15.56 36.41
C LYS A 15 19.72 -15.65 35.48
N PRO A 16 19.83 -15.79 34.14
CA PRO A 16 18.62 -15.82 33.29
C PRO A 16 17.84 -17.14 33.35
N LYS A 17 18.50 -18.26 33.74
CA LYS A 17 17.82 -19.55 33.92
C LYS A 17 17.01 -19.61 35.23
N MET A 18 17.49 -19.00 36.32
CA MET A 18 16.74 -18.96 37.58
C MET A 18 15.48 -18.08 37.48
N GLN A 19 15.54 -16.89 36.86
CA GLN A 19 14.35 -16.04 36.67
C GLN A 19 13.28 -16.71 35.78
N SER A 20 13.69 -17.48 34.77
CA SER A 20 12.76 -18.22 33.91
C SER A 20 12.03 -19.34 34.67
N GLN A 21 12.71 -19.99 35.62
CA GLN A 21 12.13 -21.06 36.44
C GLN A 21 11.25 -20.53 37.57
N THR A 22 11.58 -19.38 38.17
CA THR A 22 10.72 -18.75 39.18
C THR A 22 9.40 -18.25 38.59
N VAL A 23 9.43 -17.67 37.38
CA VAL A 23 8.22 -17.24 36.65
C VAL A 23 7.37 -18.44 36.20
N GLN A 24 8.00 -19.56 35.82
CA GLN A 24 7.29 -20.78 35.43
C GLN A 24 6.63 -21.49 36.64
N ALA A 25 7.24 -21.44 37.82
CA ALA A 25 6.66 -21.99 39.05
C ALA A 25 5.49 -21.13 39.56
N GLU A 26 5.57 -19.79 39.46
CA GLU A 26 4.46 -18.87 39.80
C GLU A 26 3.27 -19.02 38.84
N GLN A 27 3.50 -19.35 37.57
CA GLN A 27 2.44 -19.59 36.59
C GLN A 27 1.74 -20.95 36.76
N SER A 28 2.39 -21.94 37.37
CA SER A 28 1.79 -23.27 37.59
C SER A 28 0.91 -23.36 38.84
N ASP A 29 0.99 -22.39 39.75
CA ASP A 29 0.22 -22.34 41.01
C ASP A 29 -0.96 -21.34 40.93
N MET A 30 -1.22 -20.80 39.74
CA MET A 30 -2.36 -19.91 39.49
C MET A 30 -3.67 -20.73 39.50
N PRO A 31 -4.71 -20.30 40.23
CA PRO A 31 -6.01 -20.96 40.19
C PRO A 31 -6.52 -21.06 38.75
N ASP A 32 -7.11 -22.22 38.38
CA ASP A 32 -7.62 -22.50 37.03
C ASP A 32 -8.48 -21.37 36.45
N GLN A 33 -9.15 -20.60 37.30
CA GLN A 33 -9.95 -19.43 36.91
C GLN A 33 -9.13 -18.28 36.31
N ILE A 34 -7.94 -18.00 36.83
CA ILE A 34 -7.06 -16.93 36.31
C ILE A 34 -6.36 -17.41 35.03
N GLN A 35 -6.04 -18.71 34.95
CA GLN A 35 -5.48 -19.31 33.74
C GLN A 35 -6.48 -19.31 32.58
N ASN A 36 -7.75 -19.61 32.86
CA ASN A 36 -8.85 -19.51 31.88
C ASN A 36 -9.15 -18.05 31.51
N GLN A 37 -9.13 -17.11 32.47
CA GLN A 37 -9.30 -15.67 32.17
C GLN A 37 -8.15 -15.10 31.32
N MET A 38 -6.92 -15.53 31.54
CA MET A 38 -5.77 -15.14 30.71
C MET A 38 -5.82 -15.77 29.31
N GLN A 39 -6.32 -17.00 29.19
CA GLN A 39 -6.56 -17.65 27.89
C GLN A 39 -7.70 -16.97 27.13
N ASP A 40 -8.80 -16.63 27.79
CA ASP A 40 -9.93 -15.90 27.21
C ASP A 40 -9.54 -14.46 26.82
N GLN A 41 -8.72 -13.76 27.62
CA GLN A 41 -8.18 -12.46 27.24
C GLN A 41 -7.22 -12.53 26.05
N LYS A 42 -6.41 -13.60 25.94
CA LYS A 42 -5.56 -13.83 24.76
C LYS A 42 -6.39 -14.23 23.52
N ALA A 43 -7.51 -14.91 23.69
CA ALA A 43 -8.42 -15.28 22.62
C ALA A 43 -9.30 -14.11 22.14
N GLN A 44 -9.63 -13.17 23.03
CA GLN A 44 -10.36 -11.94 22.71
C GLN A 44 -9.46 -10.82 22.17
N ALA A 45 -8.17 -10.85 22.51
CA ALA A 45 -7.18 -9.96 21.92
C ALA A 45 -6.90 -10.39 20.47
N VAL A 46 -7.32 -9.54 19.52
CA VAL A 46 -7.02 -9.57 18.07
C VAL A 46 -7.97 -10.42 17.19
N ALA A 47 -9.28 -10.34 17.43
CA ALA A 47 -10.23 -10.45 16.32
C ALA A 47 -10.53 -9.02 15.80
N LEU A 48 -9.81 -8.59 14.75
CA LEU A 48 -10.19 -7.36 14.04
C LEU A 48 -11.65 -7.51 13.56
N PRO A 49 -12.52 -6.50 13.73
CA PRO A 49 -13.89 -6.58 13.24
C PRO A 49 -13.86 -6.81 11.73
N LYS A 50 -14.50 -7.91 11.27
CA LYS A 50 -14.70 -8.14 9.85
C LYS A 50 -15.63 -7.05 9.34
N HIS A 51 -15.13 -6.22 8.41
CA HIS A 51 -15.95 -5.23 7.72
C HIS A 51 -17.12 -5.92 7.01
N SER A 52 -18.30 -5.31 7.09
CA SER A 52 -19.48 -5.78 6.36
C SER A 52 -19.25 -5.62 4.85
N HIS A 53 -19.83 -6.50 4.03
CA HIS A 53 -19.74 -6.37 2.57
C HIS A 53 -20.24 -5.03 2.04
N LEU A 54 -21.17 -4.38 2.76
CA LEU A 54 -21.65 -3.04 2.45
C LEU A 54 -20.60 -1.95 2.72
N GLU A 55 -19.86 -2.06 3.83
CA GLU A 55 -18.77 -1.15 4.18
C GLU A 55 -17.64 -1.24 3.14
N ASP A 56 -17.30 -2.46 2.73
CA ASP A 56 -16.33 -2.70 1.66
C ASP A 56 -16.78 -2.06 0.34
N ALA A 57 -18.06 -2.21 -0.03
CA ALA A 57 -18.61 -1.62 -1.26
C ALA A 57 -18.57 -0.09 -1.22
N MET A 58 -18.99 0.52 -0.12
CA MET A 58 -18.95 1.98 0.06
C MET A 58 -17.51 2.50 0.02
N ALA A 59 -16.58 1.83 0.71
CA ALA A 59 -15.18 2.20 0.71
C ALA A 59 -14.56 2.09 -0.70
N MET A 60 -14.90 1.05 -1.46
CA MET A 60 -14.45 0.93 -2.85
C MET A 60 -14.98 2.07 -3.72
N ILE A 61 -16.27 2.42 -3.61
CA ILE A 61 -16.85 3.52 -4.38
C ILE A 61 -16.19 4.85 -4.02
N ILE A 62 -16.09 5.17 -2.72
CA ILE A 62 -15.52 6.44 -2.26
C ILE A 62 -14.03 6.52 -2.62
N GLY A 63 -13.26 5.46 -2.37
CA GLY A 63 -11.83 5.40 -2.67
C GLY A 63 -11.55 5.54 -4.16
N THR A 64 -12.28 4.80 -5.01
CA THR A 64 -12.12 4.89 -6.47
C THR A 64 -12.62 6.22 -7.03
N PHE A 65 -13.67 6.82 -6.46
CA PHE A 65 -14.14 8.15 -6.83
C PHE A 65 -13.07 9.22 -6.56
N LEU A 66 -12.48 9.23 -5.35
CA LEU A 66 -11.41 10.16 -5.00
C LEU A 66 -10.20 10.02 -5.94
N ILE A 67 -9.78 8.78 -6.20
CA ILE A 67 -8.63 8.52 -7.07
C ILE A 67 -8.96 8.90 -8.52
N SER A 68 -10.15 8.59 -9.02
CA SER A 68 -10.51 8.95 -10.41
C SER A 68 -10.64 10.46 -10.60
N PHE A 69 -11.19 11.19 -9.63
CA PHE A 69 -11.20 12.64 -9.66
C PHE A 69 -9.78 13.21 -9.63
N ALA A 70 -8.88 12.63 -8.84
CA ALA A 70 -7.48 13.00 -8.86
C ALA A 70 -6.80 12.73 -10.22
N MET A 71 -7.11 11.61 -10.88
CA MET A 71 -6.59 11.32 -12.22
C MET A 71 -7.07 12.36 -13.25
N LEU A 72 -8.32 12.84 -13.16
CA LEU A 72 -8.80 13.96 -13.97
C LEU A 72 -7.93 15.20 -13.76
N LEU A 73 -7.65 15.57 -12.51
CA LEU A 73 -6.82 16.73 -12.19
C LEU A 73 -5.39 16.59 -12.74
N MET A 74 -4.81 15.38 -12.72
CA MET A 74 -3.49 15.13 -13.32
C MET A 74 -3.51 15.25 -14.83
N GLN A 75 -4.55 14.76 -15.51
CA GLN A 75 -4.73 14.92 -16.95
C GLN A 75 -4.79 16.39 -17.35
N GLN A 76 -5.55 17.19 -16.61
CA GLN A 76 -5.66 18.64 -16.84
C GLN A 76 -4.35 19.39 -16.53
N ALA A 77 -3.60 18.91 -15.54
CA ALA A 77 -2.28 19.45 -15.20
C ALA A 77 -1.15 18.96 -16.13
N HIS A 78 -1.42 18.01 -17.04
CA HIS A 78 -0.42 17.30 -17.85
C HIS A 78 0.73 16.70 -17.01
N THR A 79 0.43 16.22 -15.81
CA THR A 79 1.39 15.59 -14.90
C THR A 79 1.16 14.10 -14.75
N LEU A 80 2.12 13.42 -14.12
CA LEU A 80 2.06 11.98 -13.86
C LEU A 80 2.19 11.65 -12.38
N THR A 81 1.71 10.46 -12.05
CA THR A 81 2.03 9.76 -10.81
C THR A 81 2.92 8.54 -11.10
N GLY A 82 3.34 7.82 -10.06
CA GLY A 82 4.10 6.57 -10.19
C GLY A 82 3.21 5.35 -10.47
N GLY A 83 3.85 4.19 -10.63
CA GLY A 83 3.19 2.90 -10.77
C GLY A 83 2.38 2.74 -12.07
N THR A 84 1.38 1.86 -12.05
CA THR A 84 0.56 1.57 -13.23
C THR A 84 -0.32 2.73 -13.67
N ALA A 85 -0.76 3.58 -12.73
CA ALA A 85 -1.50 4.79 -13.08
C ALA A 85 -0.62 5.78 -13.85
N GLY A 86 0.65 5.93 -13.44
CA GLY A 86 1.66 6.67 -14.19
C GLY A 86 1.88 6.13 -15.59
N PHE A 87 2.11 4.82 -15.71
CA PHE A 87 2.25 4.18 -17.01
C PHE A 87 1.03 4.40 -17.91
N ALA A 88 -0.18 4.26 -17.37
CA ALA A 88 -1.41 4.45 -18.12
C ALA A 88 -1.61 5.91 -18.57
N LEU A 89 -1.23 6.89 -17.72
CA LEU A 89 -1.20 8.30 -18.11
C LEU A 89 -0.19 8.56 -19.22
N LEU A 90 1.02 7.99 -19.12
CA LEU A 90 2.03 8.15 -20.15
C LEU A 90 1.52 7.65 -21.50
N VAL A 91 1.01 6.41 -21.55
CA VAL A 91 0.46 5.85 -22.79
C VAL A 91 -0.71 6.68 -23.30
N HIS A 92 -1.58 7.19 -22.42
CA HIS A 92 -2.65 8.11 -22.80
C HIS A 92 -2.10 9.38 -23.48
N TYR A 93 -1.06 10.01 -22.91
CA TYR A 93 -0.44 11.21 -23.50
C TYR A 93 0.28 10.92 -24.83
N VAL A 94 0.87 9.73 -24.99
CA VAL A 94 1.58 9.32 -26.21
C VAL A 94 0.62 8.97 -27.35
N THR A 95 -0.43 8.21 -27.04
CA THR A 95 -1.28 7.55 -28.05
C THR A 95 -2.65 8.21 -28.23
N GLY A 96 -3.08 9.03 -27.27
CA GLY A 96 -4.45 9.57 -27.21
C GLY A 96 -5.51 8.53 -26.82
N ILE A 97 -5.13 7.27 -26.56
CA ILE A 97 -6.07 6.25 -26.08
C ILE A 97 -6.56 6.63 -24.69
N LYS A 98 -7.87 6.52 -24.47
CA LYS A 98 -8.54 6.75 -23.18
C LYS A 98 -7.80 6.09 -22.01
N PHE A 99 -7.51 6.89 -20.98
CA PHE A 99 -6.78 6.42 -19.79
C PHE A 99 -7.43 5.18 -19.17
N GLY A 100 -8.76 5.16 -19.03
CA GLY A 100 -9.46 4.05 -18.41
C GLY A 100 -9.23 2.71 -19.14
N ILE A 101 -9.17 2.74 -20.47
CA ILE A 101 -8.91 1.55 -21.29
C ILE A 101 -7.50 1.04 -21.06
N VAL A 102 -6.51 1.95 -21.12
CA VAL A 102 -5.10 1.61 -20.92
C VAL A 102 -4.88 1.07 -19.50
N PHE A 103 -5.45 1.73 -18.50
CA PHE A 103 -5.29 1.35 -17.10
C PHE A 103 -5.90 -0.04 -16.84
N PHE A 104 -7.08 -0.33 -17.39
CA PHE A 104 -7.70 -1.64 -17.27
C PHE A 104 -6.87 -2.75 -17.93
N ILE A 105 -6.46 -2.55 -19.20
CA ILE A 105 -5.67 -3.54 -19.96
C ILE A 105 -4.32 -3.80 -19.29
N THR A 106 -3.64 -2.75 -18.85
CA THR A 106 -2.35 -2.85 -18.14
C THR A 106 -2.47 -3.70 -16.88
N ASN A 107 -3.66 -3.72 -16.25
CA ASN A 107 -3.88 -4.47 -15.02
C ASN A 107 -4.20 -5.96 -15.21
N ILE A 108 -4.66 -6.37 -16.40
CA ILE A 108 -4.99 -7.77 -16.72
C ILE A 108 -3.87 -8.77 -16.37
N PRO A 109 -2.60 -8.59 -16.76
CA PRO A 109 -1.54 -9.54 -16.42
C PRO A 109 -1.31 -9.66 -14.91
N PHE A 110 -1.58 -8.61 -14.15
CA PHE A 110 -1.41 -8.62 -12.69
C PHE A 110 -2.55 -9.38 -12.01
N TYR A 111 -3.77 -9.36 -12.53
CA TYR A 111 -4.87 -10.16 -11.98
C TYR A 111 -4.57 -11.66 -12.00
N TYR A 112 -3.95 -12.13 -13.08
CA TYR A 112 -3.49 -13.51 -13.19
C TYR A 112 -2.44 -13.85 -12.12
N LEU A 113 -1.50 -12.94 -11.88
CA LEU A 113 -0.48 -13.08 -10.84
C LEU A 113 -1.09 -13.12 -9.43
N ALA A 114 -2.06 -12.24 -9.14
CA ALA A 114 -2.75 -12.21 -7.85
C ALA A 114 -3.59 -13.45 -7.61
N TYR A 115 -4.28 -13.96 -8.64
CA TYR A 115 -5.10 -15.16 -8.51
C TYR A 115 -4.30 -16.35 -8.00
N LYS A 116 -3.05 -16.49 -8.48
CA LYS A 116 -2.17 -17.58 -8.08
C LYS A 116 -1.65 -17.48 -6.64
N ARG A 117 -1.68 -16.30 -6.00
CA ARG A 117 -1.01 -16.07 -4.70
C ARG A 117 -1.88 -15.50 -3.60
N LEU A 118 -2.65 -14.45 -3.89
CA LEU A 118 -3.38 -13.66 -2.89
C LEU A 118 -4.83 -14.11 -2.72
N GLY A 119 -5.29 -15.02 -3.57
CA GLY A 119 -6.62 -15.62 -3.50
C GLY A 119 -7.68 -14.86 -4.31
N LEU A 120 -8.74 -15.60 -4.66
CA LEU A 120 -9.80 -15.13 -5.55
C LEU A 120 -10.54 -13.88 -5.03
N GLN A 121 -10.72 -13.76 -3.72
CA GLN A 121 -11.45 -12.63 -3.12
C GLN A 121 -10.74 -11.29 -3.35
N MET A 122 -9.41 -11.23 -3.21
CA MET A 122 -8.65 -10.01 -3.47
C MET A 122 -8.66 -9.66 -4.95
N VAL A 123 -8.51 -10.65 -5.83
CA VAL A 123 -8.56 -10.45 -7.29
C VAL A 123 -9.88 -9.83 -7.72
N ILE A 124 -11.02 -10.39 -7.27
CA ILE A 124 -12.34 -9.87 -7.62
C ILE A 124 -12.49 -8.42 -7.16
N LYS A 125 -12.13 -8.12 -5.90
CA LYS A 125 -12.17 -6.74 -5.37
C LYS A 125 -11.29 -5.79 -6.19
N THR A 126 -10.10 -6.22 -6.58
CA THR A 126 -9.17 -5.42 -7.39
C THR A 126 -9.68 -5.20 -8.81
N ILE A 127 -10.25 -6.23 -9.46
CA ILE A 127 -10.87 -6.07 -10.79
C ILE A 127 -12.02 -5.06 -10.72
N ILE A 128 -12.89 -5.19 -9.72
CA ILE A 128 -14.01 -4.25 -9.52
C ILE A 128 -13.49 -2.83 -9.29
N ALA A 129 -12.50 -2.65 -8.41
CA ALA A 129 -11.96 -1.34 -8.11
C ALA A 129 -11.27 -0.68 -9.32
N VAL A 130 -10.50 -1.46 -10.10
CA VAL A 130 -9.85 -0.96 -11.33
C VAL A 130 -10.87 -0.67 -12.42
N ALA A 131 -11.89 -1.53 -12.60
CA ALA A 131 -12.97 -1.28 -13.55
C ALA A 131 -13.73 -0.01 -13.19
N LEU A 132 -14.09 0.15 -11.91
CA LEU A 132 -14.80 1.31 -11.41
C LEU A 132 -13.98 2.58 -11.58
N LEU A 133 -12.70 2.56 -11.21
CA LEU A 133 -11.78 3.67 -11.45
C LEU A 133 -11.71 4.05 -12.93
N SER A 134 -11.54 3.04 -13.80
CA SER A 134 -11.40 3.24 -15.25
C SER A 134 -12.64 3.89 -15.86
N VAL A 135 -13.83 3.43 -15.46
CA VAL A 135 -15.10 4.02 -15.90
C VAL A 135 -15.26 5.43 -15.34
N MET A 136 -14.99 5.63 -14.05
CA MET A 136 -15.18 6.92 -13.40
C MET A 136 -14.27 8.00 -14.01
N VAL A 137 -12.99 7.72 -14.30
CA VAL A 137 -12.08 8.70 -14.93
C VAL A 137 -12.64 9.20 -16.26
N GLU A 138 -13.19 8.31 -17.08
CA GLU A 138 -13.79 8.68 -18.37
C GLU A 138 -15.15 9.39 -18.21
N LEU A 139 -15.81 9.18 -17.08
CA LEU A 139 -17.11 9.78 -16.78
C LEU A 139 -16.99 11.22 -16.27
N HIS A 140 -15.95 11.54 -15.50
CA HIS A 140 -15.76 12.87 -14.90
C HIS A 140 -15.86 14.04 -15.89
N PRO A 141 -15.22 14.01 -17.08
CA PRO A 141 -15.31 15.11 -18.04
C PRO A 141 -16.73 15.43 -18.52
N HIS A 142 -17.68 14.48 -18.41
CA HIS A 142 -19.07 14.71 -18.80
C HIS A 142 -19.84 15.54 -17.76
N PHE A 143 -19.36 15.59 -16.52
CA PHE A 143 -20.01 16.29 -15.40
C PHE A 143 -19.22 17.51 -14.92
N ILE A 144 -17.89 17.48 -15.02
CA ILE A 144 -17.00 18.50 -14.49
C ILE A 144 -16.02 18.91 -15.57
N HIS A 145 -16.03 20.20 -15.90
CA HIS A 145 -15.04 20.83 -16.77
C HIS A 145 -14.10 21.63 -15.86
N VAL A 146 -12.82 21.26 -15.88
CA VAL A 146 -11.79 21.91 -15.06
C VAL A 146 -10.86 22.68 -15.99
N ASP A 147 -11.09 23.99 -16.11
CA ASP A 147 -10.28 24.87 -16.95
C ASP A 147 -9.33 25.73 -16.10
N GLY A 148 -8.09 25.90 -16.57
CA GLY A 148 -7.14 26.85 -15.98
C GLY A 148 -6.49 26.42 -14.66
N ILE A 149 -6.44 25.12 -14.36
CA ILE A 149 -5.74 24.64 -13.15
C ILE A 149 -4.23 24.78 -13.30
N THR A 150 -3.57 25.37 -12.29
CA THR A 150 -2.10 25.45 -12.31
C THR A 150 -1.50 24.05 -12.10
N PRO A 151 -0.46 23.65 -12.86
CA PRO A 151 0.09 22.29 -12.75
C PRO A 151 0.55 21.93 -11.34
N VAL A 152 1.09 22.88 -10.59
CA VAL A 152 1.51 22.68 -9.20
C VAL A 152 0.32 22.33 -8.32
N TYR A 153 -0.74 23.15 -8.35
CA TYR A 153 -1.92 22.93 -7.52
C TYR A 153 -2.65 21.64 -7.92
N GLY A 154 -2.86 21.41 -9.21
CA GLY A 154 -3.50 20.20 -9.73
C GLY A 154 -2.76 18.93 -9.31
N THR A 155 -1.44 18.93 -9.39
CA THR A 155 -0.62 17.76 -9.03
C THR A 155 -0.58 17.51 -7.53
N VAL A 156 -0.45 18.56 -6.72
CA VAL A 156 -0.47 18.42 -5.25
C VAL A 156 -1.83 17.91 -4.79
N LEU A 157 -2.91 18.55 -5.23
CA LEU A 157 -4.27 18.14 -4.88
C LEU A 157 -4.56 16.70 -5.33
N ALA A 158 -4.18 16.36 -6.56
CA ALA A 158 -4.35 15.01 -7.08
C ALA A 158 -3.63 13.98 -6.20
N ASN A 159 -2.34 14.19 -5.87
CA ASN A 159 -1.59 13.22 -5.08
C ASN A 159 -2.09 13.09 -3.64
N VAL A 160 -2.61 14.16 -3.03
CA VAL A 160 -3.29 14.09 -1.74
C VAL A 160 -4.55 13.22 -1.81
N LEU A 161 -5.40 13.46 -2.82
CA LEU A 161 -6.63 12.69 -3.03
C LEU A 161 -6.34 11.22 -3.36
N ILE A 162 -5.31 10.95 -4.19
CA ILE A 162 -4.82 9.60 -4.47
C ILE A 162 -4.38 8.92 -3.18
N GLY A 163 -3.61 9.62 -2.34
CA GLY A 163 -3.15 9.10 -1.06
C GLY A 163 -4.31 8.70 -0.15
N VAL A 164 -5.27 9.62 0.07
CA VAL A 164 -6.46 9.35 0.90
C VAL A 164 -7.28 8.20 0.32
N GLY A 165 -7.50 8.17 -0.99
CA GLY A 165 -8.23 7.09 -1.65
C GLY A 165 -7.54 5.74 -1.48
N PHE A 166 -6.21 5.69 -1.61
CA PHE A 166 -5.44 4.46 -1.37
C PHE A 166 -5.55 3.99 0.08
N LEU A 167 -5.46 4.90 1.06
CA LEU A 167 -5.66 4.55 2.48
C LEU A 167 -7.02 3.89 2.72
N ILE A 168 -8.08 4.42 2.11
CA ILE A 168 -9.43 3.84 2.20
C ILE A 168 -9.45 2.43 1.58
N LEU A 169 -8.91 2.27 0.36
CA LEU A 169 -8.90 0.97 -0.32
C LEU A 169 -8.08 -0.07 0.44
N PHE A 170 -6.89 0.30 0.92
CA PHE A 170 -6.01 -0.61 1.67
C PHE A 170 -6.64 -1.07 2.97
N ARG A 171 -7.40 -0.21 3.67
CA ARG A 171 -8.12 -0.60 4.89
C ARG A 171 -9.13 -1.72 4.67
N HIS A 172 -9.73 -1.78 3.48
CA HIS A 172 -10.72 -2.80 3.11
C HIS A 172 -10.11 -3.99 2.32
N ARG A 173 -8.77 -4.14 2.39
CA ARG A 173 -7.98 -5.13 1.64
C ARG A 173 -8.26 -5.10 0.13
N SER A 174 -8.56 -3.91 -0.38
CA SER A 174 -8.70 -3.65 -1.81
C SER A 174 -7.43 -2.99 -2.32
N SER A 175 -7.11 -3.25 -3.59
CA SER A 175 -5.95 -2.69 -4.27
C SER A 175 -6.37 -2.30 -5.69
N LEU A 176 -5.77 -1.27 -6.25
CA LEU A 176 -5.93 -0.92 -7.66
C LEU A 176 -5.02 -1.73 -8.58
N GLY A 177 -4.52 -2.86 -8.08
CA GLY A 177 -3.66 -3.76 -8.84
C GLY A 177 -2.32 -3.14 -9.20
N GLY A 178 -1.68 -3.70 -10.23
CA GLY A 178 -0.54 -3.07 -10.87
C GLY A 178 0.82 -3.52 -10.37
N PHE A 179 1.77 -2.59 -10.43
CA PHE A 179 3.18 -2.83 -10.16
C PHE A 179 3.45 -3.24 -8.72
N ASN A 180 2.61 -2.79 -7.76
CA ASN A 180 2.70 -3.24 -6.37
C ASN A 180 2.45 -4.75 -6.25
N LEU A 181 1.48 -5.27 -7.00
CA LEU A 181 1.12 -6.69 -6.99
C LEU A 181 2.22 -7.56 -7.62
N LEU A 182 2.80 -7.05 -8.71
CA LEU A 182 3.97 -7.64 -9.35
C LEU A 182 5.19 -7.63 -8.42
N ALA A 183 5.46 -6.50 -7.77
CA ALA A 183 6.60 -6.33 -6.88
C ALA A 183 6.52 -7.28 -5.67
N LEU A 184 5.33 -7.41 -5.07
CA LEU A 184 5.09 -8.36 -3.98
C LEU A 184 5.27 -9.81 -4.46
N TYR A 185 4.72 -10.15 -5.63
CA TYR A 185 4.91 -11.48 -6.22
C TYR A 185 6.40 -11.80 -6.47
N LEU A 186 7.18 -10.84 -6.98
CA LEU A 186 8.62 -11.00 -7.22
C LEU A 186 9.39 -11.16 -5.90
N GLN A 187 9.00 -10.43 -4.87
CA GLN A 187 9.60 -10.53 -3.54
C GLN A 187 9.39 -11.92 -2.93
N GLU A 188 8.17 -12.44 -2.99
CA GLU A 188 7.87 -13.76 -2.43
C GLU A 188 8.46 -14.90 -3.26
N ARG A 189 8.49 -14.77 -4.59
CA ARG A 189 8.95 -15.85 -5.49
C ARG A 189 10.48 -15.89 -5.64
N TYR A 190 11.11 -14.73 -5.73
CA TYR A 190 12.54 -14.59 -6.07
C TYR A 190 13.37 -13.90 -4.98
N GLY A 191 12.75 -13.47 -3.87
CA GLY A 191 13.46 -12.77 -2.78
C GLY A 191 13.88 -11.34 -3.13
N ILE A 192 13.42 -10.78 -4.25
CA ILE A 192 13.79 -9.43 -4.69
C ILE A 192 12.97 -8.41 -3.89
N PRO A 193 13.59 -7.44 -3.19
CA PRO A 193 12.83 -6.46 -2.42
C PRO A 193 11.79 -5.70 -3.29
N ALA A 194 10.51 -5.72 -2.92
CA ALA A 194 9.44 -5.10 -3.70
C ALA A 194 9.71 -3.61 -3.99
N GLY A 195 10.27 -2.88 -3.02
CA GLY A 195 10.65 -1.47 -3.21
C GLY A 195 11.66 -1.25 -4.34
N LYS A 196 12.59 -2.19 -4.57
CA LYS A 196 13.55 -2.09 -5.69
C LYS A 196 12.88 -2.32 -7.04
N VAL A 197 11.96 -3.28 -7.11
CA VAL A 197 11.18 -3.54 -8.35
C VAL A 197 10.33 -2.33 -8.69
N GLN A 198 9.65 -1.76 -7.68
CA GLN A 198 8.81 -0.58 -7.88
C GLN A 198 9.64 0.65 -8.27
N MET A 199 10.76 0.91 -7.61
CA MET A 199 11.68 1.99 -8.02
C MET A 199 12.18 1.82 -9.45
N ALA A 200 12.56 0.61 -9.86
CA ALA A 200 13.02 0.36 -11.22
C ALA A 200 11.92 0.67 -12.24
N LEU A 201 10.68 0.25 -11.98
CA LEU A 201 9.53 0.51 -12.85
C LEU A 201 9.21 2.01 -12.92
N ASP A 202 9.23 2.71 -11.78
CA ASP A 202 8.97 4.16 -11.73
C ASP A 202 10.06 4.95 -12.47
N ILE A 203 11.33 4.56 -12.34
CA ILE A 203 12.44 5.16 -13.10
C ILE A 203 12.26 4.93 -14.61
N CYS A 204 11.87 3.73 -15.03
CA CYS A 204 11.60 3.45 -16.44
C CYS A 204 10.48 4.33 -17.00
N ILE A 205 9.37 4.49 -16.26
CA ILE A 205 8.28 5.40 -16.65
C ILE A 205 8.79 6.84 -16.71
N LEU A 206 9.55 7.28 -15.71
CA LEU A 206 10.05 8.65 -15.63
C LEU A 206 10.97 8.98 -16.81
N LEU A 207 11.90 8.07 -17.14
CA LEU A 207 12.78 8.19 -18.30
C LEU A 207 11.98 8.24 -19.60
N ALA A 208 11.01 7.35 -19.78
CA ALA A 208 10.14 7.37 -20.96
C ALA A 208 9.29 8.66 -21.05
N SER A 209 8.90 9.23 -19.91
CA SER A 209 8.10 10.45 -19.84
C SER A 209 8.87 11.70 -20.28
N THR A 210 10.21 11.72 -20.16
CA THR A 210 11.04 12.87 -20.60
C THR A 210 10.91 13.20 -22.08
N MET A 211 10.50 12.24 -22.91
CA MET A 211 10.29 12.46 -24.35
C MET A 211 8.98 13.16 -24.69
N TYR A 212 8.00 13.13 -23.77
CA TYR A 212 6.64 13.63 -24.01
C TYR A 212 6.24 14.77 -23.08
N ILE A 213 6.92 14.93 -21.95
CA ILE A 213 6.58 15.89 -20.91
C ILE A 213 7.77 16.77 -20.59
N SER A 214 7.49 18.06 -20.43
CA SER A 214 8.52 19.04 -20.12
C SER A 214 9.15 18.78 -18.74
N LEU A 215 10.46 19.02 -18.63
CA LEU A 215 11.20 18.88 -17.38
C LEU A 215 10.53 19.57 -16.16
N PRO A 216 9.95 20.79 -16.29
CA PRO A 216 9.24 21.42 -15.18
C PRO A 216 8.02 20.62 -14.70
N LEU A 217 7.20 20.09 -15.61
CA LEU A 217 6.04 19.27 -15.27
C LEU A 217 6.46 17.93 -14.65
N LEU A 218 7.59 17.39 -15.10
CA LEU A 218 8.16 16.18 -14.51
C LEU A 218 8.65 16.43 -13.07
N ALA A 219 9.31 17.55 -12.82
CA ALA A 219 9.71 17.94 -11.46
C ALA A 219 8.51 18.11 -10.53
N ILE A 220 7.42 18.70 -11.02
CA ILE A 220 6.15 18.81 -10.30
C ILE A 220 5.53 17.43 -10.03
N SER A 221 5.61 16.52 -11.00
CA SER A 221 5.15 15.13 -10.88
C SER A 221 5.95 14.37 -9.81
N ILE A 222 7.28 14.53 -9.77
CA ILE A 222 8.15 13.96 -8.74
C ILE A 222 7.76 14.48 -7.36
N LEU A 223 7.55 15.79 -7.22
CA LEU A 223 7.11 16.41 -5.98
C LEU A 223 5.76 15.83 -5.52
N GLY A 224 4.80 15.69 -6.43
CA GLY A 224 3.52 15.03 -6.18
C GLY A 224 3.69 13.59 -5.71
N ALA A 225 4.54 12.81 -6.37
CA ALA A 225 4.82 11.42 -5.99
C ALA A 225 5.48 11.31 -4.60
N ILE A 226 6.34 12.26 -4.23
CA ILE A 226 6.92 12.34 -2.87
C ILE A 226 5.81 12.59 -1.84
N ILE A 227 4.88 13.52 -2.12
CA ILE A 227 3.73 13.79 -1.24
C ILE A 227 2.88 12.53 -1.06
N LEU A 228 2.54 11.86 -2.17
CA LEU A 228 1.79 10.60 -2.13
C LEU A 228 2.51 9.56 -1.26
N ASN A 229 3.79 9.33 -1.52
CA ASN A 229 4.58 8.35 -0.76
C ASN A 229 4.70 8.71 0.72
N LEU A 230 4.79 9.99 1.07
CA LEU A 230 4.81 10.45 2.46
C LEU A 230 3.47 10.16 3.16
N ILE A 231 2.35 10.46 2.49
CA ILE A 231 1.01 10.15 2.99
C ILE A 231 0.88 8.65 3.24
N LEU A 232 1.28 7.82 2.27
CA LEU A 232 1.25 6.38 2.42
C LEU A 232 2.16 5.93 3.57
N THR A 233 3.42 6.36 3.63
CA THR A 233 4.38 5.89 4.63
C THR A 233 4.01 6.28 6.07
N ILE A 234 3.52 7.50 6.29
CA ILE A 234 3.13 7.96 7.64
C ILE A 234 1.88 7.22 8.13
N ASN A 235 0.94 6.94 7.24
CA ASN A 235 -0.36 6.39 7.62
C ASN A 235 -0.43 4.86 7.50
N HIS A 236 0.38 4.27 6.63
CA HIS A 236 0.48 2.84 6.44
C HIS A 236 1.49 2.25 7.43
N ARG A 237 1.03 1.91 8.64
CA ARG A 237 1.82 1.15 9.61
C ARG A 237 1.71 -0.35 9.30
N PRO A 238 2.77 -1.01 8.79
CA PRO A 238 2.75 -2.45 8.45
C PRO A 238 2.58 -3.35 9.69
N ASP A 239 2.88 -2.84 10.89
CA ASP A 239 2.92 -3.60 12.15
C ASP A 239 1.54 -4.05 12.70
N ARG A 240 0.44 -3.79 11.97
CA ARG A 240 -0.91 -4.26 12.34
C ARG A 240 -1.48 -5.37 11.44
N TYR A 241 -0.75 -5.81 10.41
CA TYR A 241 -1.34 -6.66 9.35
C TYR A 241 -0.54 -7.93 9.01
N VAL A 242 0.56 -8.19 9.71
CA VAL A 242 1.21 -9.51 9.71
C VAL A 242 0.64 -10.31 10.87
N VAL A 243 -0.36 -11.14 10.56
CA VAL A 243 -0.80 -12.28 11.37
C VAL A 243 -0.55 -13.52 10.53
#